data_AF-A0A959VQL9-F1
#
_entry.id   AF-A0A959VQL9-F1
#
_cell.length_a   1.000
_cell.length_b   1.000
_cell.length_c   1.000
_cell.angle_alpha   90.00
_cell.angle_beta   90.00
_cell.angle_gamma   90.00
#
_symmetry.space_group_name_H-M   'P 1'
#
loop_
_entity.id
_entity.type
_entity.pdbx_description
1 polymer ?
#
loop_
_entity_poly.entity_id
_entity_poly.type
_entity_poly.pdbx_seq_one_letter_code
_entity_poly.pdbx_strand_id
1 'polypeptide(L)' 'KHAGKVCVCELVPLFDVSQSTLSHHLKKLRDAGIVDSERQGLWAYYYVNPEELEELSAWLS' A
#
# COMPACT_ATOMS: atom_id res chain seq x y z
N LYS A 1 8.11 -10.61 -9.92
CA LYS A 1 7.75 -9.24 -10.34
C LYS A 1 7.81 -8.36 -9.09
N HIS A 2 8.59 -7.28 -9.15
CA HIS A 2 8.71 -6.19 -8.15
C HIS A 2 9.13 -6.46 -6.68
N ALA A 3 9.63 -7.65 -6.31
CA ALA A 3 10.20 -7.91 -4.98
C ALA A 3 9.28 -7.49 -3.79
N GLY A 4 7.96 -7.68 -3.94
CA GLY A 4 6.96 -7.32 -2.93
C GLY A 4 6.38 -5.91 -3.03
N LYS A 5 6.85 -5.08 -3.98
CA LYS A 5 6.31 -3.74 -4.26
C LYS A 5 5.27 -3.79 -5.37
N VAL A 6 4.22 -2.98 -5.31
CA VAL A 6 3.11 -3.01 -6.29
C VAL A 6 2.74 -1.59 -6.73
N CYS A 7 2.62 -1.36 -8.04
CA CYS A 7 2.14 -0.08 -8.55
C CYS A 7 0.66 0.13 -8.21
N VAL A 8 0.24 1.37 -7.96
CA VAL A 8 -1.20 1.72 -7.85
C VAL A 8 -1.98 1.22 -9.07
N CYS A 9 -1.41 1.36 -10.26
CA CYS A 9 -1.97 0.91 -11.52
C CYS A 9 -2.23 -0.61 -11.58
N GLU A 10 -1.43 -1.41 -10.87
CA GLU A 10 -1.62 -2.85 -10.75
C GLU A 10 -2.62 -3.23 -9.65
N LEU A 11 -2.79 -2.36 -8.65
CA LEU A 11 -3.78 -2.56 -7.58
C LEU A 11 -5.20 -2.22 -8.02
N VAL A 12 -5.41 -1.16 -8.83
CA VAL A 12 -6.76 -0.72 -9.23
C VAL A 12 -7.65 -1.85 -9.77
N PRO A 13 -7.20 -2.74 -10.66
CA PRO A 13 -8.04 -3.84 -11.17
C PRO A 13 -8.42 -4.89 -10.12
N LEU A 14 -7.77 -4.91 -8.96
CA LEU A 14 -8.04 -5.87 -7.87
C LEU A 14 -9.16 -5.41 -6.93
N PHE A 15 -9.62 -4.16 -7.08
CA PHE A 15 -10.64 -3.58 -6.23
C PHE A 15 -11.75 -2.95 -7.07
N ASP A 16 -12.99 -3.05 -6.59
CA ASP A 16 -14.15 -2.40 -7.22
C ASP A 16 -14.28 -0.93 -6.75
N VAL A 17 -13.18 -0.17 -6.83
CA VAL A 17 -13.13 1.24 -6.44
C VAL A 17 -12.33 2.08 -7.44
N SER A 18 -12.56 3.39 -7.45
CA SER A 18 -11.78 4.29 -8.28
C SER A 18 -10.30 4.36 -7.85
N GLN A 19 -9.41 4.66 -8.79
CA GLN A 19 -7.99 4.92 -8.50
C GLN A 19 -7.80 6.03 -7.45
N SER A 20 -8.64 7.08 -7.48
CA SER A 20 -8.59 8.16 -6.49
C SER A 20 -8.90 7.67 -5.07
N THR A 21 -9.91 6.83 -4.93
CA THR A 21 -10.31 6.22 -3.64
C THR A 21 -9.22 5.29 -3.13
N LEU A 22 -8.68 4.44 -4.01
CA LEU A 22 -7.58 3.55 -3.67
C LEU A 22 -6.33 4.33 -3.22
N SER A 23 -5.98 5.39 -3.95
CA SER A 23 -4.83 6.26 -3.60
C SER A 23 -5.02 6.94 -2.25
N HIS A 24 -6.25 7.36 -1.93
CA HIS A 24 -6.59 7.93 -0.62
C HIS A 24 -6.41 6.91 0.51
N HIS A 25 -6.85 5.67 0.32
CA HIS A 25 -6.65 4.60 1.32
C HIS A 25 -5.17 4.23 1.48
N LEU A 26 -4.41 4.12 0.38
CA LEU A 26 -2.98 3.86 0.44
C LEU A 26 -2.23 4.98 1.16
N LYS A 27 -2.63 6.24 0.96
CA LYS A 27 -2.09 7.37 1.73
C LYS A 27 -2.39 7.20 3.23
N LYS A 28 -3.62 6.87 3.62
CA LYS A 28 -3.96 6.65 5.04
C LYS A 28 -3.15 5.52 5.67
N LEU A 29 -2.99 4.40 4.96
CA LEU A 29 -2.19 3.27 5.44
C LEU A 29 -0.71 3.66 5.60
N ARG A 30 -0.19 4.51 4.69
CA ARG A 30 1.16 5.04 4.80
C ARG A 30 1.33 6.01 5.97
N ASP A 31 0.37 6.91 6.13
CA ASP A 31 0.37 7.86 7.25
C ASP A 31 0.28 7.12 8.60
N ALA A 32 -0.24 5.87 8.61
CA ALA A 32 -0.27 4.97 9.77
C ALA A 32 0.94 4.02 9.88
N GLY A 33 1.91 4.08 8.97
CA GLY A 33 3.12 3.23 8.99
C GLY A 33 2.95 1.80 8.49
N ILE A 34 1.73 1.36 8.14
CA ILE A 34 1.43 -0.02 7.72
C ILE A 34 2.00 -0.34 6.33
N VAL A 35 2.05 0.66 5.45
CA VAL A 35 2.66 0.55 4.13
C VAL A 35 3.60 1.71 3.91
N ASP A 36 4.53 1.56 2.99
CA ASP A 36 5.38 2.64 2.52
C ASP A 36 5.40 2.66 0.98
N SER A 37 5.95 3.73 0.41
CA SER A 37 5.92 3.97 -1.02
C SER A 37 7.26 4.47 -1.55
N GLU A 38 7.72 3.89 -2.66
CA GLU A 38 8.89 4.35 -3.40
C GLU A 38 8.47 4.89 -4.76
N ARG A 39 9.04 6.03 -5.16
CA ARG A 39 8.80 6.61 -6.48
C ARG A 39 9.89 6.20 -7.45
N GLN A 40 9.49 5.49 -8.51
CA GLN A 40 10.36 5.09 -9.61
C GLN A 40 9.91 5.79 -10.89
N GLY A 41 10.56 6.92 -11.18
CA GLY A 41 10.18 7.81 -12.29
C GLY A 41 8.80 8.44 -12.06
N LEU A 42 7.86 8.14 -12.95
CA LEU A 42 6.47 8.63 -12.88
C LEU A 42 5.56 7.77 -11.99
N TRP A 43 6.02 6.59 -11.58
CA TRP A 43 5.20 5.59 -10.91
C TRP A 43 5.51 5.54 -9.41
N ALA A 44 4.47 5.42 -8.60
CA ALA A 44 4.56 5.14 -7.17
C ALA A 44 4.28 3.65 -6.92
N TYR A 45 5.21 3.00 -6.25
CA TYR A 45 5.11 1.60 -5.84
C TYR A 45 4.92 1.53 -4.33
N TYR A 46 3.90 0.79 -3.89
CA TYR A 46 3.60 0.57 -2.48
C TYR A 46 4.09 -0.80 -2.02
N TYR A 47 4.52 -0.90 -0.77
CA TYR A 47 4.89 -2.15 -0.11
C TYR A 47 4.49 -2.12 1.36
N VAL A 48 4.28 -3.30 1.93
CA VAL A 48 3.90 -3.45 3.34
C VAL A 48 5.13 -3.27 4.23
N ASN A 49 4.96 -2.62 5.37
CA ASN A 49 5.94 -2.68 6.44
C ASN A 49 5.62 -3.86 7.37
N PRO A 50 6.44 -4.93 7.38
CA PRO A 50 6.08 -6.16 8.06
C PRO A 50 6.01 -6.02 9.58
N GLU A 51 6.84 -5.17 10.20
CA GLU A 51 6.88 -4.99 11.66
C GLU A 51 5.57 -4.38 12.18
N GLU A 52 5.10 -3.29 11.57
CA GLU A 52 3.87 -2.59 11.95
C GLU A 52 2.62 -3.41 11.61
N LEU A 53 2.67 -4.22 10.55
CA LEU A 53 1.59 -5.14 10.24
C LEU A 53 1.50 -6.26 11.29
N GLU A 54 2.64 -6.80 11.74
CA GLU A 54 2.69 -7.78 12.82
C GLU A 54 2.14 -7.19 14.13
N GLU A 55 2.56 -5.97 14.49
CA GLU A 55 2.04 -5.27 15.69
C GLU A 55 0.53 -5.05 15.61
N LEU A 56 0.03 -4.56 14.47
CA LEU A 56 -1.41 -4.38 14.26
C LEU A 56 -2.17 -5.70 14.35
N SER A 57 -1.62 -6.77 13.79
CA SER A 57 -2.24 -8.10 13.84
C SER A 57 -2.32 -8.62 15.28
N ALA A 58 -1.29 -8.40 16.09
CA ALA A 58 -1.26 -8.76 17.49
C ALA A 58 -2.30 -7.97 18.32
N TRP A 59 -2.53 -6.70 17.99
CA TRP A 59 -3.56 -5.88 18.65
C TRP A 59 -5.00 -6.31 18.31
N LEU A 60 -5.24 -6.77 17.08
CA LEU A 60 -6.55 -7.21 16.60
C LEU A 60 -6.93 -8.64 17.04
N SER A 61 -5.99 -9.37 17.65
CA SER A 61 -6.14 -10.75 18.13
C SER A 61 -6.80 -10.80 19.51
#